data_AF-D2K002-F1
#
_entry.id   AF-D2K002-F1
#
_cell.length_a   1.000
_cell.length_b   1.000
_cell.length_c   1.000
_cell.angle_alpha   90.00
_cell.angle_beta   90.00
_cell.angle_gamma   90.00
#
_symmetry.space_group_name_H-M   'P 1'
#
loop_
_entity.id
_entity.type
_entity.pdbx_description
1 polymer ?
#
loop_
_entity_poly.entity_id
_entity_poly.type
_entity_poly.pdbx_seq_one_letter_code
_entity_poly.pdbx_strand_id
1 'polypeptide(L)'
;HNCTLPQPFPRNHLYCGLRMSSGPNTFSQFLDSSKLFMKNAKQWPKTVPEFHVFLNDLPGNDFNTIFRSLPAFYEDLRKQMGDGFDPNCLVTGVAGSFYTRLFPSKSLHFVHSSYGLHWISQVPDGIEDNEGNIYVSRTSPPTVVEAYYEQYERDFVTFLKHRSKEMVKGGRMILTMLGRKNEDIYSKGCHYVLEPLAMALKELVVMGLLEEEKLNSFNIPIYNPSPAEVKYIVEKEGSFT
;
A
#
# COMPACT_ATOMS: atom_id res chain seq x y z
N HIS A 1 -10.96 -26.47 -36.31
CA HIS A 1 -10.16 -26.60 -35.07
C HIS A 1 -10.74 -25.68 -34.01
N ASN A 2 -10.97 -26.24 -32.82
CA ASN A 2 -11.82 -25.71 -31.75
C ASN A 2 -11.50 -24.28 -31.30
N CYS A 3 -12.49 -23.39 -31.39
CA CYS A 3 -12.57 -22.19 -30.57
C CYS A 3 -12.86 -22.62 -29.12
N THR A 4 -11.86 -22.60 -28.26
CA THR A 4 -12.07 -22.62 -26.81
C THR A 4 -12.70 -21.30 -26.39
N LEU A 5 -13.96 -21.35 -25.96
CA LEU A 5 -14.64 -20.27 -25.27
C LEU A 5 -13.79 -19.77 -24.09
N PRO A 6 -13.77 -18.45 -23.79
CA PRO A 6 -13.13 -17.96 -22.59
C PRO A 6 -13.78 -18.62 -21.37
N GLN A 7 -12.96 -19.10 -20.45
CA GLN A 7 -13.40 -19.67 -19.18
C GLN A 7 -14.41 -18.73 -18.49
N PRO A 8 -15.47 -19.26 -17.85
CA PRO A 8 -16.44 -18.43 -17.17
C PRO A 8 -15.74 -17.61 -16.08
N PHE A 9 -15.88 -16.28 -16.16
CA PHE A 9 -15.47 -15.38 -15.08
C PHE A 9 -16.15 -15.84 -13.78
N PRO A 10 -15.41 -15.99 -12.66
CA PRO A 10 -16.00 -16.38 -11.39
C PRO A 10 -17.01 -15.33 -10.94
N ARG A 11 -18.10 -15.80 -10.30
CA ARG A 11 -19.26 -14.98 -9.92
C ARG A 11 -18.99 -13.97 -8.80
N ASN A 12 -17.82 -14.05 -8.16
CA ASN A 12 -17.44 -13.23 -7.00
C ASN A 12 -16.16 -12.46 -7.31
N HIS A 13 -16.22 -11.13 -7.19
CA HIS A 13 -15.05 -10.27 -7.37
C HIS A 13 -14.47 -9.90 -6.01
N LEU A 14 -13.24 -10.35 -5.81
CA LEU A 14 -12.49 -10.17 -4.57
C LEU A 14 -11.53 -9.00 -4.76
N TYR A 15 -11.83 -7.90 -4.07
CA TYR A 15 -11.04 -6.67 -4.03
C TYR A 15 -10.28 -6.63 -2.70
N CYS A 16 -9.00 -6.28 -2.73
CA CYS A 16 -8.24 -6.04 -1.51
C CYS A 16 -7.64 -4.63 -1.49
N GLY A 17 -7.95 -3.85 -0.46
CA GLY A 17 -7.25 -2.62 -0.11
C GLY A 17 -6.18 -2.91 0.94
N LEU A 18 -4.91 -2.62 0.62
CA LEU A 18 -3.75 -2.85 1.49
C LEU A 18 -3.25 -1.52 2.08
N ARG A 19 -3.11 -1.48 3.41
CA ARG A 19 -2.82 -0.29 4.23
C ARG A 19 -3.81 0.84 4.02
N MET A 20 -5.05 0.59 4.38
CA MET A 20 -6.10 1.59 4.25
C MET A 20 -6.11 2.62 5.39
N SER A 21 -5.38 2.39 6.49
CA SER A 21 -5.50 3.19 7.72
C SER A 21 -6.96 3.17 8.22
N SER A 22 -7.27 3.97 9.24
CA SER A 22 -8.59 4.04 9.88
C SER A 22 -9.41 5.27 9.46
N GLY A 23 -8.88 6.08 8.54
CA GLY A 23 -9.52 7.33 8.10
C GLY A 23 -10.59 7.14 7.02
N PRO A 24 -11.38 8.19 6.73
CA PRO A 24 -12.45 8.16 5.73
C PRO A 24 -11.95 7.86 4.30
N ASN A 25 -10.65 8.06 4.04
CA ASN A 25 -10.00 7.77 2.75
C ASN A 25 -10.07 6.28 2.36
N THR A 26 -10.22 5.38 3.32
CA THR A 26 -10.39 3.93 3.09
C THR A 26 -11.60 3.65 2.20
N PHE A 27 -12.72 4.33 2.45
CA PHE A 27 -13.97 4.07 1.77
C PHE A 27 -14.10 4.80 0.43
N SER A 28 -13.49 5.99 0.29
CA SER A 28 -13.51 6.72 -0.98
C SER A 28 -12.75 5.97 -2.09
N GLN A 29 -11.57 5.43 -1.78
CA GLN A 29 -10.79 4.62 -2.71
C GLN A 29 -11.53 3.35 -3.16
N PHE A 30 -12.23 2.72 -2.23
CA PHE A 30 -13.09 1.58 -2.53
C PHE A 30 -14.28 1.98 -3.40
N LEU A 31 -14.97 3.08 -3.06
CA LEU A 31 -16.11 3.59 -3.82
C LEU A 31 -15.72 3.86 -5.27
N ASP A 32 -14.59 4.50 -5.51
CA ASP A 32 -14.17 4.87 -6.87
C ASP A 32 -13.75 3.65 -7.70
N SER A 33 -13.06 2.69 -7.09
CA SER A 33 -12.72 1.41 -7.73
C SER A 33 -13.96 0.60 -8.06
N SER A 34 -14.92 0.54 -7.12
CA SER A 34 -16.19 -0.16 -7.29
C SER A 34 -17.06 0.50 -8.35
N LYS A 35 -17.13 1.84 -8.39
CA LYS A 35 -17.81 2.59 -9.46
C LYS A 35 -17.23 2.26 -10.83
N LEU A 36 -15.90 2.28 -10.97
CA LEU A 36 -15.25 2.01 -12.25
C LEU A 36 -15.55 0.59 -12.73
N PHE A 37 -15.49 -0.37 -11.82
CA PHE A 37 -15.80 -1.77 -12.10
C PHE A 37 -17.28 -1.95 -12.49
N MET A 38 -18.19 -1.33 -11.74
CA MET A 38 -19.64 -1.43 -11.95
C MET A 38 -20.14 -0.65 -13.16
N LYS A 39 -19.54 0.49 -13.51
CA LYS A 39 -19.87 1.23 -14.74
C LYS A 39 -19.60 0.37 -15.99
N ASN A 40 -18.58 -0.47 -15.93
CA ASN A 40 -18.26 -1.44 -16.98
C ASN A 40 -19.15 -2.70 -16.92
N ALA A 41 -19.85 -2.95 -15.81
CA ALA A 41 -20.76 -4.08 -15.64
C ALA A 41 -22.07 -3.97 -16.46
N LYS A 42 -22.36 -2.83 -17.12
CA LYS A 42 -23.47 -2.73 -18.11
C LYS A 42 -23.34 -3.72 -19.28
N GLN A 43 -22.15 -4.31 -19.48
CA GLN A 43 -21.88 -5.33 -20.49
C GLN A 43 -22.08 -6.77 -19.96
N TRP A 44 -22.47 -6.94 -18.70
CA TRP A 44 -22.47 -8.25 -18.03
C TRP A 44 -23.84 -8.92 -18.13
N PRO A 45 -23.89 -10.28 -18.12
CA PRO A 45 -25.15 -11.01 -18.10
C PRO A 45 -26.02 -10.61 -16.89
N LYS A 46 -27.34 -10.85 -17.00
CA LYS A 46 -28.46 -10.34 -16.17
C LYS A 46 -28.33 -10.45 -14.63
N THR A 47 -27.29 -11.06 -14.07
CA THR A 47 -27.05 -11.21 -12.62
C THR A 47 -25.91 -10.30 -12.16
N VAL A 48 -26.20 -9.41 -11.21
CA VAL A 48 -25.21 -8.54 -10.57
C VAL A 48 -24.20 -9.41 -9.79
N PRO A 49 -22.88 -9.22 -9.98
CA PRO A 49 -21.87 -9.98 -9.25
C PRO A 49 -21.86 -9.66 -7.74
N GLU A 50 -21.35 -10.59 -6.94
CA GLU A 50 -21.03 -10.33 -5.54
C GLU A 50 -19.62 -9.75 -5.39
N PHE A 51 -19.49 -8.71 -4.57
CA PHE A 51 -18.22 -8.09 -4.21
C PHE A 51 -17.82 -8.51 -2.81
N HIS A 52 -16.56 -8.89 -2.65
CA HIS A 52 -15.99 -9.14 -1.34
C HIS A 52 -14.68 -8.36 -1.20
N VAL A 53 -14.67 -7.49 -0.21
CA VAL A 53 -13.71 -6.43 0.02
C VAL A 53 -12.89 -6.78 1.25
N PHE A 54 -11.60 -6.89 1.09
CA PHE A 54 -10.67 -7.06 2.19
C PHE A 54 -9.98 -5.74 2.50
N LEU A 55 -10.17 -5.25 3.73
CA LEU A 55 -9.45 -4.11 4.27
C LEU A 55 -8.29 -4.66 5.09
N ASN A 56 -7.08 -4.53 4.57
CA ASN A 56 -5.87 -4.97 5.26
C ASN A 56 -5.11 -3.81 5.88
N ASP A 57 -4.63 -4.02 7.09
CA ASP A 57 -3.64 -3.19 7.76
C ASP A 57 -2.89 -4.01 8.81
N LEU A 58 -1.90 -3.40 9.47
CA LEU A 58 -1.19 -4.01 10.58
C LEU A 58 -2.14 -4.32 11.76
N PRO A 59 -1.83 -5.34 12.59
CA PRO A 59 -2.67 -5.69 13.75
C PRO A 59 -2.93 -4.55 14.74
N GLY A 60 -2.04 -3.55 14.81
CA GLY A 60 -2.21 -2.37 15.67
C GLY A 60 -3.16 -1.29 15.11
N ASN A 61 -3.69 -1.45 13.89
CA ASN A 61 -4.62 -0.49 13.30
C ASN A 61 -6.00 -0.57 13.96
N ASP A 62 -6.74 0.55 13.98
CA ASP A 62 -8.07 0.63 14.58
C ASP A 62 -9.18 0.16 13.63
N PHE A 63 -9.26 -1.16 13.45
CA PHE A 63 -10.36 -1.79 12.71
C PHE A 63 -11.74 -1.50 13.31
N ASN A 64 -11.84 -1.19 14.61
CA ASN A 64 -13.13 -0.89 15.23
C ASN A 64 -13.72 0.40 14.67
N THR A 65 -12.89 1.43 14.48
CA THR A 65 -13.33 2.69 13.84
C THR A 65 -13.82 2.42 12.41
N ILE A 66 -13.09 1.62 11.64
CA ILE A 66 -13.50 1.22 10.28
C ILE A 66 -14.86 0.51 10.31
N PHE A 67 -15.05 -0.49 11.17
CA PHE A 67 -16.29 -1.25 11.22
C PHE A 67 -17.48 -0.42 11.69
N ARG A 68 -17.29 0.55 12.59
CA ARG A 68 -18.35 1.50 12.99
C ARG A 68 -18.82 2.38 11.84
N SER A 69 -17.97 2.67 10.85
CA SER A 69 -18.32 3.48 9.69
C SER A 69 -18.99 2.72 8.54
N LEU A 70 -19.02 1.37 8.59
CA LEU A 70 -19.63 0.55 7.54
C LEU A 70 -21.11 0.86 7.26
N PRO A 71 -21.99 1.12 8.25
CA PRO A 71 -23.39 1.46 7.98
C PRO A 71 -23.53 2.71 7.09
N ALA A 72 -22.82 3.79 7.43
CA ALA A 72 -22.81 5.03 6.65
C ALA A 72 -22.25 4.81 5.24
N PHE A 73 -21.18 4.02 5.13
CA PHE A 73 -20.61 3.63 3.85
C PHE A 73 -21.62 2.90 2.94
N TYR A 74 -22.37 1.92 3.48
CA TYR A 74 -23.39 1.22 2.69
C TYR A 74 -24.55 2.12 2.28
N GLU A 75 -24.97 3.07 3.14
CA GLU A 75 -25.96 4.08 2.77
C GLU A 75 -25.49 4.96 1.61
N ASP A 76 -24.25 5.44 1.67
CA ASP A 76 -23.67 6.27 0.61
C ASP A 76 -23.50 5.49 -0.70
N LEU A 77 -23.12 4.21 -0.62
CA LEU A 77 -23.06 3.33 -1.78
C LEU A 77 -24.44 3.15 -2.43
N ARG A 78 -25.50 2.95 -1.64
CA ARG A 78 -26.89 2.87 -2.16
C ARG A 78 -27.32 4.18 -2.83
N LYS A 79 -27.10 5.32 -2.18
CA LYS A 79 -27.44 6.65 -2.73
C LYS A 79 -26.75 6.91 -4.07
N GLN A 80 -25.49 6.52 -4.20
CA GLN A 80 -24.71 6.74 -5.41
C GLN A 80 -25.09 5.78 -6.55
N MET A 81 -25.61 4.59 -6.23
CA MET A 81 -25.94 3.55 -7.21
C MET A 81 -27.41 3.59 -7.66
N GLY A 82 -28.28 4.31 -6.95
CA GLY A 82 -29.69 4.51 -7.28
C GLY A 82 -30.63 3.47 -6.67
N ASP A 83 -31.93 3.79 -6.66
CA ASP A 83 -32.96 2.94 -6.07
C ASP A 83 -33.05 1.57 -6.77
N GLY A 84 -33.11 0.49 -5.98
CA GLY A 84 -33.18 -0.90 -6.47
C GLY A 84 -31.84 -1.62 -6.57
N PHE A 85 -30.73 -0.98 -6.21
CA PHE A 85 -29.41 -1.61 -6.15
C PHE A 85 -29.09 -2.13 -4.74
N ASP A 86 -29.05 -3.46 -4.56
CA ASP A 86 -28.42 -4.08 -3.40
C ASP A 86 -26.91 -4.18 -3.68
N PRO A 87 -26.04 -3.55 -2.88
CA PRO A 87 -24.62 -3.52 -3.18
C PRO A 87 -23.92 -4.87 -3.23
N ASN A 88 -24.55 -5.98 -2.81
CA ASN A 88 -23.97 -7.33 -2.79
C ASN A 88 -22.49 -7.30 -2.37
N CYS A 89 -22.16 -6.46 -1.38
CA CYS A 89 -20.80 -6.08 -1.03
C CYS A 89 -20.52 -6.49 0.40
N LEU A 90 -19.61 -7.45 0.56
CA LEU A 90 -19.16 -7.95 1.85
C LEU A 90 -17.83 -7.28 2.19
N VAL A 91 -17.67 -6.79 3.41
CA VAL A 91 -16.40 -6.20 3.88
C VAL A 91 -15.81 -7.07 4.99
N THR A 92 -14.50 -7.32 4.93
CA THR A 92 -13.75 -8.10 5.90
C THR A 92 -12.45 -7.39 6.25
N GLY A 93 -12.13 -7.30 7.55
CA GLY A 93 -10.82 -6.83 8.00
C GLY A 93 -9.79 -7.97 7.98
N VAL A 94 -8.57 -7.68 7.52
CA VAL A 94 -7.45 -8.62 7.48
C VAL A 94 -6.27 -8.01 8.21
N ALA A 95 -6.03 -8.43 9.45
CA ALA A 95 -4.89 -7.96 10.24
C ALA A 95 -3.61 -8.71 9.85
N GLY A 96 -2.59 -7.99 9.41
CA GLY A 96 -1.29 -8.56 9.05
C GLY A 96 -0.46 -7.67 8.15
N SER A 97 0.85 -7.89 8.17
CA SER A 97 1.77 -7.20 7.25
C SER A 97 1.55 -7.69 5.82
N PHE A 98 1.40 -6.76 4.87
CA PHE A 98 1.37 -7.12 3.45
C PHE A 98 2.72 -7.62 2.92
N TYR A 99 3.79 -7.57 3.70
CA TYR A 99 5.05 -8.25 3.36
C TYR A 99 5.00 -9.75 3.65
N THR A 100 3.82 -10.28 4.02
CA THR A 100 3.57 -11.72 4.23
C THR A 100 2.41 -12.21 3.36
N ARG A 101 2.13 -13.52 3.38
CA ARG A 101 0.91 -14.08 2.80
C ARG A 101 -0.30 -13.70 3.65
N LEU A 102 -1.30 -13.10 3.02
CA LEU A 102 -2.55 -12.67 3.63
C LEU A 102 -3.75 -13.49 3.14
N PHE A 103 -3.67 -14.05 1.93
CA PHE A 103 -4.81 -14.68 1.27
C PHE A 103 -4.47 -16.08 0.73
N PRO A 104 -5.49 -16.94 0.57
CA PRO A 104 -5.36 -18.18 -0.20
C PRO A 104 -4.82 -17.92 -1.61
N SER A 105 -4.21 -18.94 -2.20
CA SER A 105 -3.69 -18.80 -3.56
C SER A 105 -4.83 -18.62 -4.57
N LYS A 106 -4.63 -17.74 -5.55
CA LYS A 106 -5.59 -17.47 -6.64
C LYS A 106 -7.00 -17.07 -6.14
N SER A 107 -7.08 -16.24 -5.09
CA SER A 107 -8.34 -15.70 -4.58
C SER A 107 -8.58 -14.25 -4.99
N LEU A 108 -7.54 -13.45 -5.21
CA LEU A 108 -7.70 -12.00 -5.45
C LEU A 108 -7.84 -11.69 -6.94
N HIS A 109 -8.85 -10.90 -7.28
CA HIS A 109 -9.03 -10.38 -8.64
C HIS A 109 -8.36 -9.02 -8.81
N PHE A 110 -8.41 -8.22 -7.74
CA PHE A 110 -7.90 -6.87 -7.75
C PHE A 110 -7.23 -6.53 -6.42
N VAL A 111 -6.06 -5.89 -6.50
CA VAL A 111 -5.33 -5.38 -5.34
C VAL A 111 -5.10 -3.89 -5.51
N HIS A 112 -5.42 -3.13 -4.48
CA HIS A 112 -5.15 -1.71 -4.38
C HIS A 112 -4.27 -1.45 -3.18
N SER A 113 -3.21 -0.65 -3.34
CA SER A 113 -2.49 -0.07 -2.21
C SER A 113 -2.21 1.39 -2.49
N SER A 114 -2.52 2.25 -1.52
CA SER A 114 -2.28 3.68 -1.60
C SER A 114 -1.50 4.11 -0.37
N TYR A 115 -0.35 4.76 -0.58
CA TYR A 115 0.52 5.26 0.48
C TYR A 115 0.97 4.16 1.48
N GLY A 116 1.03 2.91 1.03
CA GLY A 116 1.49 1.79 1.86
C GLY A 116 2.95 1.41 1.62
N LEU A 117 3.37 1.34 0.36
CA LEU A 117 4.62 0.68 -0.05
C LEU A 117 5.90 1.48 0.15
N HIS A 118 5.81 2.76 0.54
CA HIS A 118 6.99 3.54 0.95
C HIS A 118 7.44 3.21 2.38
N TRP A 119 6.58 2.53 3.17
CA TRP A 119 6.96 2.00 4.49
C TRP A 119 7.67 0.67 4.32
N ILE A 120 8.97 0.63 4.60
CA ILE A 120 9.74 -0.61 4.63
C ILE A 120 9.39 -1.43 5.89
N SER A 121 9.64 -2.73 5.84
CA SER A 121 9.23 -3.67 6.89
C SER A 121 9.94 -3.43 8.22
N GLN A 122 11.16 -2.89 8.16
CA GLN A 122 12.01 -2.55 9.29
C GLN A 122 13.00 -1.45 8.91
N VAL A 123 13.59 -0.81 9.93
CA VAL A 123 14.78 0.01 9.73
C VAL A 123 15.92 -0.91 9.26
N PRO A 124 16.74 -0.53 8.26
CA PRO A 124 17.87 -1.33 7.83
C PRO A 124 18.88 -1.54 8.98
N ASP A 125 19.51 -2.71 9.03
CA ASP A 125 20.62 -2.98 9.95
C ASP A 125 21.90 -2.27 9.47
N GLY A 126 22.81 -1.94 10.39
CA GLY A 126 24.13 -1.41 10.01
C GLY A 126 24.16 0.07 9.60
N ILE A 127 23.20 0.86 10.07
CA ILE A 127 23.07 2.31 9.78
C ILE A 127 23.32 3.19 11.01
N GLU A 128 24.00 2.66 12.03
CA GLU A 128 24.28 3.36 13.28
C GLU A 128 25.13 4.63 13.08
N ASP A 129 25.76 4.77 11.92
CA ASP A 129 26.54 5.94 11.48
C ASP A 129 25.69 7.05 10.84
N ASN A 130 24.35 6.94 10.82
CA ASN A 130 23.43 7.99 10.35
C ASN A 130 23.27 9.16 11.34
N GLU A 131 24.38 9.64 11.89
CA GLU A 131 24.42 10.62 12.98
C GLU A 131 23.68 11.92 12.63
N GLY A 132 22.88 12.41 13.59
CA GLY A 132 22.10 13.62 13.44
C GLY A 132 21.04 13.53 12.33
N ASN A 133 20.65 12.35 11.87
CA ASN A 133 19.55 12.18 10.92
C ASN A 133 18.58 11.13 11.44
N ILE A 134 17.33 11.23 10.98
CA ILE A 134 16.27 10.26 11.31
C ILE A 134 15.79 9.49 10.07
N TYR A 135 16.40 9.76 8.92
CA TYR A 135 16.15 9.14 7.63
C TYR A 135 17.33 9.47 6.68
N VAL A 136 17.35 8.92 5.46
CA VAL A 136 18.36 9.21 4.43
C VAL A 136 18.41 10.70 4.05
N SER A 137 19.49 11.39 4.44
CA SER A 137 19.72 12.82 4.26
C SER A 137 20.98 13.11 3.45
N ARG A 138 21.19 14.36 3.04
CA ARG A 138 22.42 14.80 2.32
C ARG A 138 23.70 14.57 3.11
N THR A 139 23.61 14.51 4.44
CA THR A 139 24.74 14.25 5.33
C THR A 139 24.89 12.78 5.69
N SER A 140 23.97 11.91 5.24
CA SER A 140 24.05 10.48 5.50
C SER A 140 25.21 9.85 4.72
N PRO A 141 25.93 8.89 5.32
CA PRO A 141 26.90 8.08 4.61
C PRO A 141 26.27 7.33 3.43
N PRO A 142 27.02 7.09 2.33
CA PRO A 142 26.53 6.31 1.19
C PRO A 142 26.03 4.90 1.56
N THR A 143 26.65 4.28 2.58
CA THR A 143 26.27 2.98 3.14
C THR A 143 24.83 2.97 3.68
N VAL A 144 24.40 4.07 4.33
CA VAL A 144 23.03 4.22 4.82
C VAL A 144 22.04 4.28 3.66
N VAL A 145 22.39 5.04 2.60
CA VAL A 145 21.55 5.15 1.40
C VAL A 145 21.35 3.79 0.74
N GLU A 146 22.44 3.03 0.59
CA GLU A 146 22.43 1.68 0.03
C GLU A 146 21.59 0.73 0.89
N ALA A 147 21.79 0.71 2.22
CA ALA A 147 21.04 -0.15 3.13
C ALA A 147 19.52 0.08 3.06
N TYR A 148 19.09 1.35 2.97
CA TYR A 148 17.68 1.69 2.78
C TYR A 148 17.12 1.21 1.44
N TYR A 149 17.88 1.37 0.36
CA TYR A 149 17.48 0.87 -0.96
C TYR A 149 17.38 -0.66 -0.98
N GLU A 150 18.37 -1.36 -0.44
CA GLU A 150 18.36 -2.82 -0.39
C GLU A 150 17.18 -3.36 0.44
N GLN A 151 16.89 -2.73 1.59
CA GLN A 151 15.73 -3.08 2.40
C GLN A 151 14.43 -2.89 1.61
N TYR A 152 14.28 -1.75 0.92
CA TYR A 152 13.13 -1.50 0.05
C TYR A 152 13.01 -2.51 -1.09
N GLU A 153 14.11 -2.84 -1.77
CA GLU A 153 14.11 -3.83 -2.85
C GLU A 153 13.65 -5.20 -2.32
N ARG A 154 14.23 -5.67 -1.21
CA ARG A 154 13.84 -6.94 -0.58
C ARG A 154 12.36 -6.98 -0.23
N ASP A 155 11.86 -5.91 0.38
CA ASP A 155 10.48 -5.77 0.81
C ASP A 155 9.52 -5.74 -0.38
N PHE A 156 9.83 -4.95 -1.40
CA PHE A 156 8.96 -4.81 -2.57
C PHE A 156 8.94 -6.08 -3.42
N VAL A 157 10.08 -6.75 -3.60
CA VAL A 157 10.13 -8.09 -4.23
C VAL A 157 9.30 -9.10 -3.43
N THR A 158 9.41 -9.09 -2.10
CA THR A 158 8.64 -9.99 -1.23
C THR A 158 7.14 -9.74 -1.34
N PHE A 159 6.74 -8.47 -1.35
CA PHE A 159 5.36 -8.06 -1.61
C PHE A 159 4.85 -8.61 -2.95
N LEU A 160 5.57 -8.39 -4.05
CA LEU A 160 5.19 -8.86 -5.39
C LEU A 160 5.05 -10.38 -5.43
N LYS A 161 6.02 -11.12 -4.87
CA LYS A 161 5.99 -12.60 -4.79
C LYS A 161 4.80 -13.14 -4.01
N HIS A 162 4.37 -12.45 -2.95
CA HIS A 162 3.20 -12.86 -2.18
C HIS A 162 1.91 -12.54 -2.93
N ARG A 163 1.79 -11.33 -3.51
CA ARG A 163 0.62 -10.94 -4.28
C ARG A 163 0.43 -11.81 -5.53
N SER A 164 1.50 -12.16 -6.23
CA SER A 164 1.42 -13.00 -7.43
C SER A 164 0.84 -14.39 -7.15
N LYS A 165 1.13 -14.96 -5.97
CA LYS A 165 0.54 -16.24 -5.53
C LYS A 165 -0.94 -16.12 -5.19
N GLU A 166 -1.34 -14.98 -4.64
CA GLU A 166 -2.71 -14.72 -4.17
C GLU A 166 -3.65 -14.30 -5.29
N MET A 167 -3.11 -13.71 -6.36
CA MET A 167 -3.91 -13.21 -7.47
C MET A 167 -4.29 -14.31 -8.46
N VAL A 168 -5.50 -14.20 -9.02
CA VAL A 168 -5.94 -15.04 -10.14
C VAL A 168 -5.19 -14.65 -11.42
N LYS A 169 -5.16 -15.57 -12.39
CA LYS A 169 -4.65 -15.25 -13.74
C LYS A 169 -5.47 -14.11 -14.35
N GLY A 170 -4.80 -13.05 -14.80
CA GLY A 170 -5.45 -11.85 -15.34
C GLY A 170 -5.93 -10.85 -14.28
N GLY A 171 -5.67 -11.10 -13.00
CA GLY A 171 -5.89 -10.12 -11.94
C GLY A 171 -5.01 -8.88 -12.12
N ARG A 172 -5.42 -7.76 -11.51
CA ARG A 172 -4.73 -6.48 -11.66
C ARG A 172 -4.40 -5.85 -10.31
N MET A 173 -3.35 -5.04 -10.30
CA MET A 173 -2.92 -4.30 -9.13
C MET A 173 -2.75 -2.83 -9.48
N ILE A 174 -3.21 -1.95 -8.58
CA ILE A 174 -2.93 -0.52 -8.65
C ILE A 174 -2.19 -0.13 -7.38
N LEU A 175 -1.00 0.43 -7.56
CA LEU A 175 -0.11 0.84 -6.49
C LEU A 175 0.15 2.33 -6.59
N THR A 176 -0.17 3.06 -5.54
CA THR A 176 0.21 4.46 -5.35
C THR A 176 1.05 4.56 -4.10
N MET A 177 2.20 5.23 -4.16
CA MET A 177 3.08 5.40 -3.00
C MET A 177 3.81 6.74 -3.09
N LEU A 178 4.35 7.19 -1.96
CA LEU A 178 5.31 8.28 -1.96
C LEU A 178 6.57 7.81 -2.70
N GLY A 179 7.11 8.69 -3.52
CA GLY A 179 8.27 8.43 -4.32
C GLY A 179 8.97 9.73 -4.67
N ARG A 180 10.03 9.63 -5.47
CA ARG A 180 10.83 10.77 -5.90
C ARG A 180 10.69 11.02 -7.39
N LYS A 181 10.84 12.28 -7.81
CA LYS A 181 10.61 12.67 -9.21
C LYS A 181 11.69 12.17 -10.17
N ASN A 182 12.92 12.05 -9.68
CA ASN A 182 14.12 11.71 -10.44
C ASN A 182 15.08 10.91 -9.55
N GLU A 183 16.25 10.57 -10.09
CA GLU A 183 17.28 9.84 -9.33
C GLU A 183 17.95 10.66 -8.22
N ASP A 184 17.58 11.94 -8.04
CA ASP A 184 18.05 12.73 -6.91
C ASP A 184 17.31 12.32 -5.63
N ILE A 185 17.95 11.44 -4.86
CA ILE A 185 17.49 10.94 -3.56
C ILE A 185 17.29 12.10 -2.56
N TYR A 186 17.95 13.24 -2.78
CA TYR A 186 17.87 14.43 -1.94
C TYR A 186 16.84 15.46 -2.42
N SER A 187 15.99 15.11 -3.39
CA SER A 187 14.99 16.05 -3.92
C SER A 187 14.00 16.48 -2.84
N LYS A 188 13.63 17.77 -2.84
CA LYS A 188 12.74 18.38 -1.81
C LYS A 188 11.39 17.67 -1.65
N GLY A 189 10.90 16.98 -2.68
CA GLY A 189 9.63 16.25 -2.63
C GLY A 189 9.67 15.03 -1.70
N CYS A 190 10.86 14.45 -1.47
CA CYS A 190 11.06 13.29 -0.61
C CYS A 190 11.04 13.63 0.88
N HIS A 191 11.33 14.91 1.20
CA HIS A 191 11.79 15.33 2.53
C HIS A 191 10.84 16.28 3.23
N TYR A 192 9.76 16.69 2.56
CA TYR A 192 8.86 17.75 3.00
C TYR A 192 8.30 17.58 4.42
N VAL A 193 8.11 16.33 4.88
CA VAL A 193 7.61 16.03 6.23
C VAL A 193 8.73 15.62 7.19
N LEU A 194 9.75 14.89 6.70
CA LEU A 194 10.77 14.30 7.55
C LEU A 194 11.89 15.28 7.92
N GLU A 195 12.23 16.21 7.04
CA GLU A 195 13.27 17.22 7.29
C GLU A 195 12.87 18.20 8.41
N PRO A 196 11.65 18.80 8.42
CA PRO A 196 11.22 19.62 9.55
C PRO A 196 11.17 18.85 10.88
N LEU A 197 10.78 17.57 10.84
CA LEU A 197 10.79 16.70 12.02
C LEU A 197 12.21 16.48 12.54
N ALA A 198 13.16 16.20 11.65
CA ALA A 198 14.57 16.05 12.01
C ALA A 198 15.15 17.33 12.62
N MET A 199 14.80 18.49 12.06
CA MET A 199 15.20 19.79 12.61
C MET A 199 14.62 20.03 14.00
N ALA A 200 13.32 19.78 14.20
CA ALA A 200 12.68 19.93 15.50
C ALA A 200 13.31 19.02 16.57
N LEU A 201 13.62 17.77 16.22
CA LEU A 201 14.30 16.86 17.15
C LEU A 201 15.72 17.34 17.50
N LYS A 202 16.47 17.88 16.53
CA LYS A 202 17.78 18.51 16.79
C LYS A 202 17.67 19.71 17.74
N GLU A 203 16.67 20.56 17.55
CA GLU A 203 16.43 21.68 18.46
C GLU A 203 16.13 21.21 19.89
N LEU A 204 15.36 20.13 20.04
CA LEU A 204 15.12 19.53 21.37
C LEU A 204 16.39 18.99 22.02
N VAL A 205 17.35 18.47 21.24
CA VAL A 205 18.68 18.08 21.75
C VAL A 205 19.44 19.30 22.25
N VAL A 206 19.48 20.39 21.45
CA VAL A 206 20.15 21.65 21.84
C VAL A 206 19.53 22.25 23.10
N MET A 207 18.22 22.13 23.29
CA MET A 207 17.50 22.57 24.49
C MET A 207 17.71 21.65 25.71
N GLY A 208 18.39 20.51 25.56
CA GLY A 208 18.56 19.51 26.62
C GLY A 208 17.27 18.74 26.97
N LEU A 209 16.26 18.76 26.08
CA LEU A 209 14.99 18.05 26.24
C LEU A 209 14.99 16.65 25.61
N LEU A 210 15.99 16.35 24.78
CA LEU A 210 16.20 15.05 24.15
C LEU A 210 17.69 14.69 24.26
N GLU A 211 17.98 13.44 24.64
CA GLU A 211 19.34 12.91 24.60
C GLU A 211 19.80 12.75 23.16
N GLU A 212 21.01 13.20 22.82
CA GLU A 212 21.57 13.10 21.47
C GLU A 212 21.66 11.64 20.98
N GLU A 213 21.99 10.71 21.89
CA GLU A 213 22.02 9.28 21.62
C GLU A 213 20.65 8.73 21.15
N LYS A 214 19.55 9.28 21.67
CA LYS A 214 18.18 8.91 21.25
C LYS A 214 17.84 9.44 19.87
N LEU A 215 18.38 10.60 19.48
CA LEU A 215 18.24 11.10 18.13
C LEU A 215 19.02 10.22 17.15
N ASN A 216 20.29 9.93 17.46
CA ASN A 216 21.18 9.19 16.56
C ASN A 216 20.76 7.72 16.36
N SER A 217 20.12 7.11 17.36
CA SER A 217 19.57 5.74 17.24
C SER A 217 18.17 5.69 16.60
N PHE A 218 17.51 6.81 16.38
CA PHE A 218 16.15 6.86 15.85
C PHE A 218 16.15 7.06 14.34
N ASN A 219 15.78 6.01 13.61
CA ASN A 219 15.62 6.04 12.15
C ASN A 219 14.20 5.63 11.74
N ILE A 220 13.66 6.31 10.74
CA ILE A 220 12.30 6.11 10.25
C ILE A 220 12.34 5.07 9.12
N PRO A 221 11.49 4.02 9.17
CA PRO A 221 11.43 2.99 8.15
C PRO A 221 10.64 3.45 6.92
N ILE A 222 11.11 4.48 6.24
CA ILE A 222 10.55 5.00 4.98
C ILE A 222 11.61 5.02 3.89
N TYR A 223 11.24 4.54 2.70
CA TYR A 223 12.00 4.72 1.48
C TYR A 223 11.10 5.30 0.38
N ASN A 224 11.57 6.35 -0.30
CA ASN A 224 10.86 7.02 -1.39
C ASN A 224 11.53 6.64 -2.73
N PRO A 225 11.02 5.61 -3.43
CA PRO A 225 11.64 5.09 -4.63
C PRO A 225 11.46 6.02 -5.84
N SER A 226 12.38 5.94 -6.81
CA SER A 226 12.20 6.55 -8.12
C SER A 226 11.30 5.67 -9.02
N PRO A 227 10.65 6.24 -10.05
CA PRO A 227 9.93 5.44 -11.02
C PRO A 227 10.79 4.38 -11.71
N ALA A 228 12.09 4.64 -11.89
CA ALA A 228 13.01 3.69 -12.49
C ALA A 228 13.31 2.52 -11.56
N GLU A 229 13.50 2.76 -10.26
CA GLU A 229 13.67 1.70 -9.26
C GLU A 229 12.44 0.81 -9.17
N VAL A 230 11.23 1.40 -9.10
CA VAL A 230 9.97 0.64 -9.06
C VAL A 230 9.85 -0.24 -10.31
N LYS A 231 10.10 0.35 -11.49
CA LYS A 231 10.04 -0.37 -12.76
C LYS A 231 11.06 -1.52 -12.79
N TYR A 232 12.30 -1.25 -12.43
CA TYR A 232 13.36 -2.24 -12.39
C TYR A 232 13.02 -3.41 -11.48
N ILE A 233 12.49 -3.15 -10.28
CA ILE A 233 12.13 -4.21 -9.33
C ILE A 233 10.97 -5.07 -9.85
N VAL A 234 9.95 -4.44 -10.45
CA VAL A 234 8.81 -5.17 -11.05
C VAL A 234 9.30 -6.07 -12.20
N GLU A 235 10.14 -5.54 -13.09
CA GLU A 235 10.72 -6.29 -14.21
C GLU A 235 11.65 -7.42 -13.74
N LYS A 236 12.46 -7.17 -12.70
CA LYS A 236 13.39 -8.14 -12.10
C LYS A 236 12.64 -9.29 -11.40
N GLU A 237 11.54 -9.02 -10.72
CA GLU A 237 10.74 -10.06 -10.05
C GLU A 237 9.94 -10.89 -11.06
N GLY A 238 9.33 -10.24 -12.06
CA GLY A 238 8.79 -10.88 -13.26
C GLY A 238 7.40 -11.52 -13.14
N SER A 239 6.70 -11.41 -12.00
CA SER A 239 5.33 -11.93 -11.87
C SER A 239 4.26 -11.00 -12.45
N PHE A 240 4.59 -9.72 -12.68
CA PHE A 240 3.68 -8.69 -13.17
C PHE A 240 4.27 -7.95 -14.37
N THR A 241 3.39 -7.37 -15.20
CA THR A 241 3.70 -6.66 -16.44
C THR A 241 3.06 -5.29 -16.47
#